data_AF-G3LN02-F1
#
_entry.id   AF-G3LN02-F1
#
_cell.length_a   1.000
_cell.length_b   1.000
_cell.length_c   1.000
_cell.angle_alpha   90.00
_cell.angle_beta   90.00
_cell.angle_gamma   90.00
#
_symmetry.space_group_name_H-M   'P 1'
#
loop_
_entity.id
_entity.type
_entity.pdbx_description
1 polymer ?
#
loop_
_entity_poly.entity_id
_entity_poly.type
_entity_poly.pdbx_seq_one_letter_code
_entity_poly.pdbx_strand_id
1 'polypeptide(L)'
;STAILPHMFHQLRWYYILVIYICAPVLAFCNAYGAGLTDWSLASTYGKLAIFTIGAWAGSEHGGMLAGLAACGVMMNIVSTASDLTQDFKTGYLTLSSPKSMFVSQVIGTAMGCVVSPCVFWLFYKAFDDLGLPNSEYPAPFATVYRSMAKLGVEGVSSLPRECLVLCYAFFGVAILINIVKDSLQS
;
A
#
# COMPACT_ATOMS: atom_id res chain seq x y z
N SER A 1 -18.43 -1.69 2.31
CA SER A 1 -17.07 -2.00 2.81
C SER A 1 -16.92 -1.77 4.31
N THR A 2 -17.39 -0.65 4.88
CA THR A 2 -17.35 -0.32 6.33
C THR A 2 -17.95 -1.38 7.26
N ALA A 3 -18.96 -2.13 6.82
CA ALA A 3 -19.54 -3.23 7.61
C ALA A 3 -18.95 -4.62 7.29
N ILE A 4 -18.44 -4.81 6.08
CA ILE A 4 -17.96 -6.11 5.59
C ILE A 4 -16.50 -6.35 6.04
N LEU A 5 -15.66 -5.32 5.96
CA LEU A 5 -14.25 -5.42 6.33
C LEU A 5 -14.05 -5.79 7.81
N PRO A 6 -14.78 -5.20 8.79
CA PRO A 6 -14.67 -5.65 10.18
C PRO A 6 -15.17 -7.08 10.40
N HIS A 7 -16.04 -7.60 9.54
CA HIS A 7 -16.54 -8.96 9.63
C HIS A 7 -15.51 -9.98 9.09
N MET A 8 -14.74 -9.60 8.07
CA MET A 8 -13.62 -10.41 7.56
C MET A 8 -12.38 -10.30 8.44
N PHE A 9 -12.09 -9.11 8.95
CA PHE A 9 -10.94 -8.80 9.79
C PHE A 9 -11.42 -8.17 11.09
N HIS A 10 -11.76 -8.99 12.08
CA HIS A 10 -12.27 -8.53 13.38
C HIS A 10 -11.32 -7.53 14.08
N GLN A 11 -10.02 -7.59 13.78
CA GLN A 11 -9.01 -6.67 14.31
C GLN A 11 -9.14 -5.26 13.72
N LEU A 12 -9.68 -5.12 12.50
CA LEU A 12 -9.94 -3.83 11.86
C LEU A 12 -11.34 -3.33 12.24
N ARG A 13 -11.44 -2.75 13.43
CA ARG A 13 -12.68 -2.13 13.92
C ARG A 13 -13.17 -1.00 13.00
N TRP A 14 -14.49 -0.79 12.99
CA TRP A 14 -15.18 0.15 12.11
C TRP A 14 -14.63 1.58 12.15
N TYR A 15 -14.18 2.05 13.32
CA TYR A 15 -13.66 3.40 13.48
C TYR A 15 -12.31 3.62 12.77
N TYR A 16 -11.46 2.59 12.65
CA TYR A 16 -10.25 2.69 11.83
C TYR A 16 -10.60 2.89 10.35
N ILE A 17 -11.61 2.20 9.85
CA ILE A 17 -12.08 2.33 8.46
C ILE A 17 -12.63 3.72 8.21
N LEU A 18 -13.40 4.27 9.16
CA LEU A 18 -13.93 5.62 9.06
C LEU A 18 -12.79 6.64 8.92
N VAL A 19 -11.76 6.55 9.76
CA VAL A 19 -10.58 7.44 9.67
C VAL A 19 -9.88 7.29 8.32
N ILE A 20 -9.67 6.05 7.84
CA ILE A 20 -9.09 5.80 6.52
C ILE A 20 -9.91 6.48 5.42
N TYR A 21 -11.24 6.39 5.45
CA TYR A 21 -12.10 6.99 4.42
C TYR A 21 -12.14 8.52 4.45
N ILE A 22 -11.86 9.14 5.59
CA ILE A 22 -11.70 10.60 5.69
C ILE A 22 -10.33 11.02 5.13
N CYS A 23 -9.26 10.29 5.47
CA CYS A 23 -7.90 10.66 5.08
C CYS A 23 -7.54 10.27 3.64
N ALA A 24 -8.03 9.13 3.16
CA ALA A 24 -7.64 8.56 1.88
C ALA A 24 -7.91 9.46 0.66
N PRO A 25 -9.02 10.23 0.56
CA PRO A 25 -9.26 11.12 -0.57
C PRO A 25 -8.16 12.19 -0.73
N VAL A 26 -7.66 12.74 0.38
CA VAL A 26 -6.56 13.72 0.36
C VAL A 26 -5.29 13.07 -0.17
N LEU A 27 -4.95 11.88 0.34
CA LEU A 27 -3.76 11.14 -0.10
C LEU A 27 -3.88 10.65 -1.54
N ALA A 28 -5.08 10.26 -1.97
CA ALA A 28 -5.38 9.84 -3.33
C ALA A 28 -5.21 11.00 -4.32
N PHE A 29 -5.66 12.20 -3.95
CA PHE A 29 -5.40 13.41 -4.74
C PHE A 29 -3.90 13.69 -4.88
N CYS A 30 -3.17 13.70 -3.77
CA CYS A 30 -1.72 13.89 -3.79
C CYS A 30 -0.99 12.85 -4.65
N ASN A 31 -1.39 11.58 -4.54
CA ASN A 31 -0.80 10.49 -5.32
C ASN A 31 -1.11 10.62 -6.81
N ALA A 32 -2.38 10.86 -7.17
CA ALA A 32 -2.79 10.99 -8.56
C ALA A 32 -2.12 12.19 -9.24
N TYR A 33 -1.98 13.30 -8.52
CA TYR A 33 -1.24 14.47 -9.01
C TYR A 33 0.26 14.15 -9.19
N GLY A 34 0.89 13.53 -8.19
CA GLY A 34 2.30 13.13 -8.26
C GLY A 34 2.57 12.13 -9.38
N ALA A 35 1.70 11.14 -9.55
CA ALA A 35 1.75 10.18 -10.64
C ALA A 35 1.54 10.85 -11.99
N GLY A 36 0.66 11.85 -12.08
CA GLY A 36 0.47 12.63 -13.30
C GLY A 36 1.73 13.39 -13.75
N LEU A 37 2.56 13.84 -12.80
CA LEU A 37 3.81 14.56 -13.06
C LEU A 37 5.02 13.64 -13.28
N THR A 38 5.09 12.52 -12.56
CA THR A 38 6.27 11.65 -12.50
C THR A 38 6.11 10.32 -13.22
N ASP A 39 4.88 10.02 -13.67
CA ASP A 39 4.46 8.72 -14.19
C ASP A 39 4.63 7.56 -13.20
N TRP A 40 4.69 7.88 -11.89
CA TRP A 40 4.93 6.90 -10.83
C TRP A 40 3.93 7.02 -9.68
N SER A 41 3.25 5.92 -9.35
CA SER A 41 2.32 5.83 -8.22
C SER A 41 3.03 5.43 -6.92
N LEU A 42 2.79 6.19 -5.87
CA LEU A 42 3.27 5.95 -4.51
C LEU A 42 2.26 5.17 -3.65
N ALA A 43 1.29 4.49 -4.27
CA ALA A 43 0.25 3.74 -3.56
C ALA A 43 0.82 2.80 -2.49
N SER A 44 1.90 2.08 -2.78
CA SER A 44 2.57 1.19 -1.81
C SER A 44 3.12 1.94 -0.59
N THR A 45 3.62 3.17 -0.78
CA THR A 45 4.11 4.04 0.29
C THR A 45 2.96 4.50 1.18
N TYR A 46 1.86 4.98 0.59
CA TYR A 46 0.66 5.36 1.36
C TYR A 46 0.05 4.16 2.09
N GLY A 47 0.09 2.97 1.48
CA GLY A 47 -0.25 1.71 2.14
C GLY A 47 0.58 1.46 3.39
N LYS A 48 1.91 1.57 3.29
CA LYS A 48 2.83 1.41 4.43
C LYS A 48 2.57 2.46 5.53
N LEU A 49 2.21 3.69 5.18
CA LEU A 49 1.77 4.68 6.17
C LEU A 49 0.53 4.23 6.93
N ALA A 50 -0.44 3.62 6.24
CA ALA A 50 -1.61 3.03 6.88
C ALA A 50 -1.24 1.85 7.81
N ILE A 51 -0.25 1.02 7.43
CA ILE A 51 0.30 -0.02 8.32
C ILE A 51 0.82 0.60 9.61
N PHE A 52 1.69 1.61 9.51
CA PHE A 52 2.32 2.22 10.68
C PHE A 52 1.31 2.93 11.57
N THR A 53 0.40 3.70 11.00
CA THR A 53 -0.58 4.48 11.76
C THR A 53 -1.63 3.60 12.42
N ILE A 54 -2.31 2.73 11.65
CA ILE A 54 -3.39 1.89 12.18
C ILE A 54 -2.82 0.73 13.00
N GLY A 55 -1.69 0.15 12.59
CA GLY A 55 -1.03 -0.91 13.33
C GLY A 55 -0.56 -0.45 14.71
N ALA A 56 0.10 0.70 14.79
CA ALA A 56 0.51 1.29 16.08
C ALA A 56 -0.70 1.62 16.95
N TRP A 57 -1.78 2.17 16.36
CA TRP A 57 -2.98 2.53 17.11
C TRP A 57 -3.74 1.31 17.63
N ALA A 58 -3.80 0.21 16.87
CA ALA A 58 -4.42 -1.03 17.33
C ALA A 58 -3.57 -1.76 18.38
N GLY A 59 -2.24 -1.62 18.33
CA GLY A 59 -1.32 -2.22 19.29
C GLY A 59 -1.18 -3.74 19.14
N SER A 60 -0.14 -4.30 19.75
CA SER A 60 0.19 -5.74 19.65
C SER A 60 -0.89 -6.64 20.27
N GLU A 61 -1.39 -6.25 21.43
CA GLU A 61 -2.41 -6.97 22.23
C GLU A 61 -3.73 -7.19 21.46
N HIS A 62 -4.09 -6.30 20.53
CA HIS A 62 -5.36 -6.37 19.79
C HIS A 62 -5.19 -6.77 18.31
N GLY A 63 -4.05 -7.39 17.96
CA GLY A 63 -3.80 -7.86 16.60
C GLY A 63 -3.50 -6.73 15.60
N GLY A 64 -2.79 -5.69 16.05
CA GLY A 64 -2.47 -4.52 15.24
C GLY A 64 -1.73 -4.82 13.92
N MET A 65 -1.00 -5.94 13.84
CA MET A 65 -0.37 -6.35 12.58
C MET A 65 -1.43 -6.65 11.50
N LEU A 66 -2.48 -7.40 11.85
CA LEU A 66 -3.57 -7.72 10.92
C LEU A 66 -4.41 -6.49 10.59
N ALA A 67 -4.71 -5.65 11.59
CA ALA A 67 -5.43 -4.40 11.37
C ALA A 67 -4.65 -3.45 10.43
N GLY A 68 -3.35 -3.28 10.65
CA GLY A 68 -2.48 -2.46 9.80
C GLY A 68 -2.35 -3.00 8.38
N LEU A 69 -2.20 -4.32 8.20
CA LEU A 69 -2.17 -4.94 6.87
C LEU A 69 -3.49 -4.79 6.12
N ALA A 70 -4.62 -4.98 6.80
CA ALA A 70 -5.94 -4.77 6.20
C ALA A 70 -6.16 -3.29 5.82
N ALA A 71 -5.79 -2.36 6.71
CA ALA A 71 -5.83 -0.92 6.45
C ALA A 71 -4.95 -0.52 5.26
N CYS A 72 -3.77 -1.12 5.14
CA CYS A 72 -2.88 -0.97 4.00
C CYS A 72 -3.56 -1.37 2.68
N GLY A 73 -4.19 -2.54 2.64
CA GLY A 73 -4.93 -2.99 1.46
C GLY A 73 -6.00 -1.98 1.05
N VAL A 74 -6.78 -1.48 2.01
CA VAL A 74 -7.81 -0.46 1.74
C VAL A 74 -7.21 0.83 1.19
N MET A 75 -6.16 1.36 1.85
CA MET A 75 -5.50 2.60 1.43
C MET A 75 -4.87 2.47 0.04
N MET A 76 -4.14 1.38 -0.21
CA MET A 76 -3.49 1.12 -1.50
C MET A 76 -4.50 1.08 -2.64
N ASN A 77 -5.64 0.41 -2.45
CA ASN A 77 -6.68 0.35 -3.49
C ASN A 77 -7.24 1.75 -3.80
N ILE A 78 -7.62 2.54 -2.79
CA ILE A 78 -8.16 3.88 -3.02
C ILE A 78 -7.16 4.76 -3.77
N VAL A 79 -5.91 4.77 -3.32
CA VAL A 79 -4.87 5.65 -3.83
C VAL A 79 -4.38 5.22 -5.22
N SER A 80 -4.29 3.90 -5.48
CA SER A 80 -3.96 3.38 -6.82
C SER A 80 -5.07 3.66 -7.80
N THR A 81 -6.33 3.32 -7.46
CA THR A 81 -7.47 3.53 -8.38
C THR A 81 -7.59 5.01 -8.80
N ALA A 82 -7.33 5.97 -7.91
CA ALA A 82 -7.36 7.38 -8.27
C ALA A 82 -6.27 7.78 -9.27
N SER A 83 -5.04 7.24 -9.11
CA SER A 83 -3.93 7.44 -10.04
C SER A 83 -4.22 6.80 -11.39
N ASP A 84 -4.63 5.53 -11.38
CA ASP A 84 -4.89 4.75 -12.59
C ASP A 84 -6.03 5.38 -13.39
N LEU A 85 -7.11 5.84 -12.72
CA LEU A 85 -8.20 6.55 -13.37
C LEU A 85 -7.75 7.88 -14.02
N THR A 86 -6.80 8.59 -13.40
CA THR A 86 -6.25 9.83 -13.96
C THR A 86 -5.43 9.54 -15.22
N GLN A 87 -4.61 8.49 -15.21
CA GLN A 87 -3.85 8.04 -16.38
C GLN A 87 -4.77 7.54 -17.50
N ASP A 88 -5.85 6.85 -17.15
CA ASP A 88 -6.86 6.42 -18.11
C ASP A 88 -7.56 7.61 -18.74
N PHE A 89 -7.97 8.63 -17.98
CA PHE A 89 -8.56 9.83 -18.58
C PHE A 89 -7.59 10.55 -19.51
N LYS A 90 -6.29 10.60 -19.16
CA LYS A 90 -5.25 11.14 -20.04
C LYS A 90 -5.16 10.33 -21.34
N THR A 91 -5.12 9.01 -21.25
CA THR A 91 -5.10 8.12 -22.41
C THR A 91 -6.36 8.29 -23.26
N GLY A 92 -7.53 8.30 -22.63
CA GLY A 92 -8.82 8.50 -23.29
C GLY A 92 -8.90 9.84 -24.02
N TYR A 93 -8.35 10.91 -23.43
CA TYR A 93 -8.24 12.20 -24.10
C TYR A 93 -7.36 12.13 -25.35
N LEU A 94 -6.21 11.46 -25.27
CA LEU A 94 -5.29 11.28 -26.41
C LEU A 94 -5.90 10.41 -27.54
N THR A 95 -6.71 9.42 -27.20
CA THR A 95 -7.40 8.56 -28.17
C THR A 95 -8.75 9.09 -28.62
N LEU A 96 -9.12 10.32 -28.21
CA LEU A 96 -10.43 10.93 -28.48
C LEU A 96 -11.63 10.10 -27.97
N SER A 97 -11.39 9.27 -26.96
CA SER A 97 -12.41 8.51 -26.25
C SER A 97 -13.17 9.40 -25.29
N SER A 98 -14.50 9.19 -25.16
CA SER A 98 -15.29 10.01 -24.24
C SER A 98 -14.93 9.71 -22.77
N PRO A 99 -14.76 10.75 -21.91
CA PRO A 99 -14.49 10.56 -20.48
C PRO A 99 -15.58 9.75 -19.77
N LYS A 100 -16.84 9.90 -20.21
CA LYS A 100 -17.97 9.12 -19.67
C LYS A 100 -17.80 7.63 -19.94
N SER A 101 -17.42 7.25 -21.18
CA SER A 101 -17.16 5.84 -21.50
C SER A 101 -16.01 5.30 -20.66
N MET A 102 -14.93 6.06 -20.48
CA MET A 102 -13.79 5.62 -19.67
C MET A 102 -14.18 5.34 -18.22
N PHE A 103 -14.94 6.27 -17.60
CA PHE A 103 -15.44 6.09 -16.24
C PHE A 103 -16.34 4.86 -16.10
N VAL A 104 -17.28 4.67 -17.05
CA VAL A 104 -18.18 3.51 -17.04
C VAL A 104 -17.40 2.20 -17.19
N SER A 105 -16.42 2.15 -18.11
CA SER A 105 -15.53 0.99 -18.27
C SER A 105 -14.77 0.66 -16.99
N GLN A 106 -14.27 1.68 -16.27
CA GLN A 106 -13.58 1.50 -15.00
C GLN A 106 -14.50 0.95 -13.90
N VAL A 107 -15.74 1.44 -13.81
CA VAL A 107 -16.73 0.90 -12.86
C VAL A 107 -17.05 -0.57 -13.18
N ILE A 108 -17.27 -0.91 -14.44
CA ILE A 108 -17.53 -2.29 -14.87
C ILE A 108 -16.33 -3.19 -14.60
N GLY A 109 -15.12 -2.75 -14.98
CA GLY A 109 -13.88 -3.48 -14.74
C GLY A 109 -13.62 -3.72 -13.26
N THR A 110 -13.85 -2.72 -12.42
CA THR A 110 -13.75 -2.86 -10.95
C THR A 110 -14.78 -3.85 -10.42
N ALA A 111 -16.04 -3.78 -10.86
CA ALA A 111 -17.09 -4.70 -10.44
C ALA A 111 -16.76 -6.15 -10.83
N MET A 112 -16.26 -6.38 -12.04
CA MET A 112 -15.77 -7.69 -12.49
C MET A 112 -14.57 -8.14 -11.65
N GLY A 113 -13.60 -7.25 -11.38
CA GLY A 113 -12.42 -7.53 -10.59
C GLY A 113 -12.75 -7.98 -9.15
N CYS A 114 -13.78 -7.40 -8.53
CA CYS A 114 -14.28 -7.81 -7.21
C CYS A 114 -14.78 -9.26 -7.16
N VAL A 115 -15.17 -9.85 -8.30
CA VAL A 115 -15.63 -11.25 -8.38
C VAL A 115 -14.50 -12.15 -8.89
N VAL A 116 -13.85 -11.77 -9.98
CA VAL A 116 -12.83 -12.59 -10.65
C VAL A 116 -11.59 -12.75 -9.76
N SER A 117 -11.12 -11.69 -9.10
CA SER A 117 -9.87 -11.77 -8.32
C SER A 117 -9.97 -12.75 -7.14
N PRO A 118 -11.02 -12.73 -6.29
CA PRO A 118 -11.20 -13.73 -5.25
C PRO A 118 -11.39 -15.16 -5.79
N CYS A 119 -12.10 -15.33 -6.92
CA CYS A 119 -12.27 -16.64 -7.55
C CYS A 119 -10.94 -17.23 -8.02
N VAL A 120 -10.10 -16.43 -8.69
CA VAL A 120 -8.77 -16.86 -9.12
C VAL A 120 -7.88 -17.15 -7.91
N PHE A 121 -7.90 -16.29 -6.88
CA PHE A 121 -7.17 -16.54 -5.64
C PHE A 121 -7.58 -17.88 -5.01
N TRP A 122 -8.88 -18.17 -4.89
CA TRP A 122 -9.37 -19.43 -4.33
C TRP A 122 -9.00 -20.65 -5.18
N LEU A 123 -8.96 -20.51 -6.50
CA LEU A 123 -8.50 -21.57 -7.39
C LEU A 123 -7.05 -21.94 -7.08
N PHE A 124 -6.16 -20.94 -7.04
CA PHE A 124 -4.75 -21.16 -6.69
C PHE A 124 -4.59 -21.70 -5.28
N TYR A 125 -5.32 -21.15 -4.31
CA TYR A 125 -5.27 -21.57 -2.92
C TYR A 125 -5.69 -23.03 -2.72
N LYS A 126 -6.60 -23.56 -3.55
CA LYS A 126 -7.01 -24.98 -3.52
C LYS A 126 -6.13 -25.88 -4.37
N ALA A 127 -5.51 -25.35 -5.42
CA ALA A 127 -4.68 -26.13 -6.34
C ALA A 127 -3.26 -26.36 -5.79
N PHE A 128 -2.74 -25.45 -4.97
CA PHE A 128 -1.38 -25.49 -4.45
C PHE A 128 -1.40 -25.40 -2.91
N ASP A 129 -1.08 -26.50 -2.24
CA ASP A 129 -1.07 -26.59 -0.77
C ASP A 129 0.04 -25.72 -0.12
N ASP A 130 1.08 -25.39 -0.88
CA ASP A 130 2.24 -24.60 -0.45
C ASP A 130 2.25 -23.17 -1.00
N LEU A 131 1.10 -22.67 -1.51
CA LEU A 131 0.96 -21.32 -2.04
C LEU A 131 1.50 -20.26 -1.08
N GLY A 132 2.44 -19.44 -1.55
CA GLY A 132 3.01 -18.34 -0.79
C GLY A 132 4.19 -18.69 0.12
N LEU A 133 4.52 -19.98 0.29
CA LEU A 133 5.71 -20.40 1.03
C LEU A 133 7.01 -20.06 0.28
N PRO A 134 8.15 -19.80 0.97
CA PRO A 134 9.38 -19.38 0.32
C PRO A 134 9.96 -20.34 -0.71
N ASN A 135 9.69 -21.65 -0.55
CA ASN A 135 10.22 -22.72 -1.39
C ASN A 135 9.15 -23.34 -2.31
N SER A 136 7.97 -22.74 -2.41
CA SER A 136 6.93 -23.23 -3.31
C SER A 136 7.10 -22.71 -4.73
N GLU A 137 6.32 -23.27 -5.65
CA GLU A 137 6.27 -22.81 -7.04
C GLU A 137 5.77 -21.35 -7.15
N TYR A 138 4.91 -20.93 -6.21
CA TYR A 138 4.30 -19.60 -6.17
C TYR A 138 4.61 -18.89 -4.84
N PRO A 139 5.87 -18.44 -4.63
CA PRO A 139 6.25 -17.76 -3.40
C PRO A 139 5.62 -16.37 -3.32
N ALA A 140 5.32 -15.90 -2.10
CA ALA A 140 4.75 -14.57 -1.85
C ALA A 140 5.77 -13.65 -1.15
N PRO A 141 6.86 -13.24 -1.82
CA PRO A 141 7.95 -12.48 -1.18
C PRO A 141 7.47 -11.15 -0.60
N PHE A 142 6.53 -10.48 -1.27
CA PHE A 142 5.94 -9.23 -0.77
C PHE A 142 5.12 -9.44 0.51
N ALA A 143 4.49 -10.61 0.70
CA ALA A 143 3.76 -10.88 1.94
C ALA A 143 4.72 -10.85 3.15
N THR A 144 5.93 -11.41 3.01
CA THR A 144 6.98 -11.35 4.04
C THR A 144 7.44 -9.91 4.29
N VAL A 145 7.65 -9.12 3.22
CA VAL A 145 8.04 -7.71 3.37
C VAL A 145 6.97 -6.91 4.12
N TYR A 146 5.71 -7.01 3.72
CA TYR A 146 4.61 -6.27 4.35
C TYR A 146 4.35 -6.75 5.78
N ARG A 147 4.49 -8.04 6.06
CA ARG A 147 4.44 -8.57 7.43
C ARG A 147 5.55 -7.97 8.30
N SER A 148 6.77 -7.87 7.80
CA SER A 148 7.88 -7.22 8.54
C SER A 148 7.60 -5.75 8.80
N MET A 149 7.02 -5.02 7.84
CA MET A 149 6.59 -3.62 8.04
C MET A 149 5.49 -3.52 9.09
N ALA A 150 4.53 -4.44 9.09
CA ALA A 150 3.47 -4.50 10.10
C ALA A 150 4.02 -4.80 11.49
N LYS A 151 4.97 -5.74 11.59
CA LYS A 151 5.67 -6.03 12.84
C LYS A 151 6.41 -4.80 13.35
N LEU A 152 7.16 -4.13 12.49
CA LEU A 152 7.84 -2.86 12.82
C LEU A 152 6.85 -1.79 13.30
N GLY A 153 5.70 -1.65 12.64
CA GLY A 153 4.71 -0.63 13.01
C GLY A 153 4.04 -0.88 14.34
N VAL A 154 3.98 -2.12 14.80
CA VAL A 154 3.28 -2.51 16.02
C VAL A 154 4.24 -2.67 17.19
N GLU A 155 5.37 -3.34 16.99
CA GLU A 155 6.37 -3.63 18.02
C GLU A 155 7.46 -2.54 18.11
N GLY A 156 7.53 -1.65 17.12
CA GLY A 156 8.51 -0.58 17.05
C GLY A 156 9.89 -1.03 16.55
N VAL A 157 10.85 -0.11 16.63
CA VAL A 157 12.20 -0.28 16.06
C VAL A 157 13.04 -1.35 16.74
N SER A 158 12.63 -1.79 17.95
CA SER A 158 13.24 -2.92 18.66
C SER A 158 13.08 -4.25 17.91
N SER A 159 12.13 -4.34 16.98
CA SER A 159 11.92 -5.50 16.13
C SER A 159 12.89 -5.59 14.94
N LEU A 160 13.67 -4.54 14.66
CA LEU A 160 14.67 -4.55 13.59
C LEU A 160 15.95 -5.28 14.00
N PRO A 161 16.69 -5.86 13.04
CA PRO A 161 18.06 -6.31 13.28
C PRO A 161 18.90 -5.18 13.87
N ARG A 162 19.70 -5.47 14.91
CA ARG A 162 20.48 -4.47 15.66
C ARG A 162 21.33 -3.57 14.75
N GLU A 163 21.96 -4.15 13.74
CA GLU A 163 22.85 -3.43 12.83
C GLU A 163 22.11 -2.58 11.79
N CYS A 164 20.79 -2.76 11.61
CA CYS A 164 20.05 -2.06 10.56
C CYS A 164 19.99 -0.56 10.82
N LEU A 165 19.71 -0.14 12.06
CA LEU A 165 19.68 1.29 12.42
C LEU A 165 21.08 1.91 12.38
N VAL A 166 22.10 1.17 12.81
CA VAL A 166 23.50 1.62 12.77
C VAL A 166 23.92 1.91 11.33
N LEU A 167 23.63 0.99 10.40
CA LEU A 167 23.90 1.17 8.98
C LEU A 167 23.10 2.34 8.39
N CYS A 168 21.81 2.47 8.73
CA CYS A 168 20.99 3.59 8.26
C CYS A 168 21.55 4.95 8.70
N TYR A 169 21.90 5.12 9.98
CA TYR A 169 22.49 6.36 10.48
C TYR A 169 23.88 6.62 9.88
N ALA A 170 24.69 5.58 9.71
CA ALA A 170 26.00 5.70 9.08
C ALA A 170 25.89 6.18 7.62
N PHE A 171 25.07 5.52 6.80
CA PHE A 171 24.87 5.93 5.40
C PHE A 171 24.21 7.31 5.29
N PHE A 172 23.26 7.63 6.16
CA PHE A 172 22.65 8.96 6.21
C PHE A 172 23.68 10.05 6.54
N GLY A 173 24.53 9.81 7.54
CA GLY A 173 25.64 10.72 7.88
C GLY A 173 26.64 10.88 6.74
N VAL A 174 27.02 9.77 6.08
CA VAL A 174 27.89 9.80 4.90
C VAL A 174 27.25 10.60 3.75
N ALA A 175 25.96 10.41 3.49
CA ALA A 175 25.26 11.15 2.44
C ALA A 175 25.19 12.65 2.73
N ILE A 176 24.94 13.06 3.97
CA ILE A 176 24.99 14.47 4.39
C ILE A 176 26.41 15.02 4.16
N LEU A 177 27.43 14.30 4.61
CA LEU A 177 28.82 14.73 4.47
C LEU A 177 29.20 14.93 3.00
N ILE A 178 28.83 14.00 2.13
CA ILE A 178 29.07 14.09 0.68
C ILE A 178 28.40 15.34 0.11
N ASN A 179 27.15 15.62 0.48
CA ASN A 179 26.44 16.82 0.00
C ASN A 179 27.12 18.10 0.49
N ILE A 180 27.52 18.19 1.77
CA ILE A 180 28.23 19.35 2.31
C ILE A 180 29.57 19.57 1.58
N VAL A 181 30.34 18.51 1.37
CA VAL A 181 31.64 18.59 0.65
C VAL A 181 31.42 19.05 -0.79
N LYS A 182 30.40 18.52 -1.47
CA LYS A 182 30.07 18.93 -2.84
C LYS A 182 29.70 20.42 -2.91
N ASP A 183 28.82 20.88 -2.02
CA ASP A 183 28.37 22.28 -2.00
C ASP A 183 29.52 23.24 -1.64
N SER A 184 30.46 22.80 -0.79
CA SER A 184 31.65 23.59 -0.41
C SER A 184 32.74 23.64 -1.50
N LEU A 185 32.76 22.67 -2.42
CA LEU A 185 33.69 22.64 -3.56
C LEU A 185 33.15 23.38 -4.80
N GLN A 186 31.84 23.67 -4.83
CA GLN A 186 31.19 24.43 -5.90
C GLN A 186 31.13 25.94 -5.62
N SER A 187 31.56 26.40 -4.44
CA SER A 187 31.79 27.82 -4.09
C SER A 187 33.25 28.20 -4.29
#